data_AF-X1BRF0-F1
#
_entry.id   AF-X1BRF0-F1
#
_cell.length_a   1.000
_cell.length_b   1.000
_cell.length_c   1.000
_cell.angle_alpha   90.00
_cell.angle_beta   90.00
_cell.angle_gamma   90.00
#
_symmetry.space_group_name_H-M   'P 1'
#
loop_
_entity.id
_entity.type
_entity.pdbx_description
1 polymer ?
#
loop_
_entity_poly.entity_id
_entity_poly.type
_entity_poly.pdbx_seq_one_letter_code
_entity_poly.pdbx_strand_id
1 'polypeptide(L)'
;FNIKANDNILIQFQCLKNDCETRITYLRVYSERILNEYIKNSPRSKKTTINHGVCIDHKFPIALCGYTSLAYGNATIKKMLLITNVIPMENCTYIFCSAGKEHSKFFHKIIDFYFQSPLTILSFIESFMIHSSDHWYIKPSYWNSFSKIKQEMILAEILNVDKLITDEFEYSIFDDIRKCILFEYEKHTEQFSEADTFIVKKERNKLTNISKYTPLTEDQLIDNIEKYWINKFQKYK
;
A
#
# COMPACT_ATOMS: atom_id res chain seq x y z
N PHE A 1 -9.88 -34.68 -22.56
CA PHE A 1 -10.49 -33.64 -21.71
C PHE A 1 -11.33 -34.30 -20.63
N ASN A 2 -10.87 -34.24 -19.38
CA ASN A 2 -11.47 -34.98 -18.27
C ASN A 2 -12.57 -34.11 -17.63
N ILE A 3 -13.83 -34.47 -17.85
CA ILE A 3 -15.02 -33.67 -17.50
C ILE A 3 -15.07 -33.35 -15.99
N LYS A 4 -14.58 -34.25 -15.11
CA LYS A 4 -14.54 -34.02 -13.66
C LYS A 4 -13.58 -32.92 -13.20
N ALA A 5 -12.55 -32.59 -14.00
CA ALA A 5 -11.63 -31.51 -13.67
C ALA A 5 -12.26 -30.13 -13.91
N ASN A 6 -13.16 -30.03 -14.90
CA ASN A 6 -13.89 -28.79 -15.20
C ASN A 6 -14.89 -28.41 -14.10
N ASP A 7 -15.54 -29.40 -13.47
CA ASP A 7 -16.50 -29.13 -12.40
C ASP A 7 -15.82 -28.53 -11.15
N ASN A 8 -14.64 -29.03 -10.78
CA ASN A 8 -13.89 -28.49 -9.64
C ASN A 8 -13.41 -27.06 -9.89
N ILE A 9 -12.96 -26.76 -11.11
CA ILE A 9 -12.56 -25.40 -11.50
C ILE A 9 -13.77 -24.46 -11.47
N LEU A 10 -14.91 -24.91 -12.00
CA LEU A 10 -16.15 -24.13 -11.98
C LEU A 10 -16.63 -23.84 -10.55
N ILE A 11 -16.59 -24.84 -9.66
CA ILE A 11 -16.90 -24.69 -8.23
C ILE A 11 -15.95 -23.66 -7.58
N GLN A 12 -14.65 -23.73 -7.87
CA GLN A 12 -13.68 -22.76 -7.36
C GLN A 12 -13.96 -21.34 -7.83
N PHE A 13 -14.31 -21.15 -9.11
CA PHE A 13 -14.72 -19.84 -9.64
C PHE A 13 -16.02 -19.34 -9.00
N GLN A 14 -16.99 -20.22 -8.75
CA GLN A 14 -18.23 -19.87 -8.07
C GLN A 14 -17.97 -19.43 -6.62
N CYS A 15 -17.11 -20.15 -5.90
CA CYS A 15 -16.67 -19.77 -4.55
C CYS A 15 -15.96 -18.41 -4.55
N LEU A 16 -15.04 -18.19 -5.49
CA LEU A 16 -14.33 -16.92 -5.65
C LEU A 16 -15.30 -15.76 -5.96
N LYS A 17 -16.27 -15.98 -6.85
CA LYS A 17 -17.32 -15.01 -7.16
C LYS A 17 -18.12 -14.63 -5.91
N ASN A 18 -18.58 -15.62 -5.14
CA ASN A 18 -19.36 -15.38 -3.92
C ASN A 18 -18.53 -14.64 -2.85
N ASP A 19 -17.24 -14.97 -2.69
CA ASP A 19 -16.31 -14.25 -1.81
C ASP A 19 -16.14 -12.79 -2.27
N CYS A 20 -15.95 -12.55 -3.57
CA CYS A 20 -15.89 -11.20 -4.13
C CYS A 20 -17.18 -10.40 -3.88
N GLU A 21 -18.35 -10.99 -4.11
CA GLU A 21 -19.65 -10.35 -3.86
C GLU A 21 -19.85 -9.99 -2.38
N THR A 22 -19.43 -10.88 -1.47
CA THR A 22 -19.46 -10.65 -0.03
C THR A 22 -18.56 -9.48 0.36
N ARG A 23 -17.33 -9.45 -0.17
CA ARG A 23 -16.36 -8.37 0.09
C ARG A 23 -16.84 -7.03 -0.47
N ILE A 24 -17.37 -7.01 -1.68
CA ILE A 24 -17.95 -5.80 -2.30
C ILE A 24 -19.09 -5.26 -1.44
N THR A 25 -19.98 -6.14 -0.97
CA THR A 25 -21.09 -5.75 -0.10
C THR A 25 -20.59 -5.15 1.22
N TYR A 26 -19.61 -5.80 1.85
CA TYR A 26 -18.98 -5.29 3.07
C TYR A 26 -18.34 -3.92 2.85
N LEU A 27 -17.57 -3.75 1.77
CA LEU A 27 -16.90 -2.49 1.43
C LEU A 27 -17.90 -1.36 1.17
N ARG A 28 -19.01 -1.64 0.48
CA ARG A 28 -20.07 -0.66 0.24
C ARG A 28 -20.72 -0.20 1.54
N VAL A 29 -21.08 -1.14 2.42
CA VAL A 29 -21.66 -0.80 3.73
C VAL A 29 -20.66 0.01 4.57
N TYR A 30 -19.39 -0.36 4.53
CA TYR A 30 -18.34 0.32 5.28
C TYR A 30 -18.06 1.73 4.74
N SER A 31 -18.03 1.93 3.42
CA SER A 31 -17.85 3.25 2.81
C SER A 31 -19.05 4.17 3.02
N GLU A 32 -20.28 3.66 2.90
CA GLU A 32 -21.51 4.38 3.23
C GLU A 32 -21.53 4.78 4.71
N ARG A 33 -21.05 3.92 5.61
CA ARG A 33 -20.94 4.22 7.04
C ARG A 33 -19.97 5.38 7.30
N ILE A 34 -18.79 5.36 6.67
CA ILE A 34 -17.83 6.48 6.73
C ILE A 34 -18.49 7.76 6.24
N LEU A 35 -19.09 7.74 5.05
CA LEU A 35 -19.71 8.91 4.44
C LEU A 35 -20.82 9.48 5.33
N ASN A 36 -21.68 8.62 5.86
CA ASN A 36 -22.77 9.02 6.76
C ASN A 36 -22.25 9.64 8.07
N GLU A 37 -21.15 9.13 8.64
CA GLU A 37 -20.52 9.74 9.82
C GLU A 37 -19.98 11.14 9.52
N TYR A 38 -19.39 11.35 8.35
CA TYR A 38 -18.91 12.67 7.91
C TYR A 38 -20.06 13.64 7.58
N ILE A 39 -21.12 13.19 6.91
CA ILE A 39 -22.29 14.04 6.57
C ILE A 39 -23.05 14.44 7.83
N LYS A 40 -23.31 13.50 8.74
CA LYS A 40 -24.11 13.78 9.95
C LYS A 40 -23.37 14.65 10.96
N ASN A 41 -22.03 14.65 10.93
CA ASN A 41 -21.07 15.44 11.71
C ASN A 41 -21.53 15.93 13.11
N SER A 42 -22.26 15.08 13.84
CA SER A 42 -22.86 15.46 15.12
C SER A 42 -21.96 15.00 16.26
N PRO A 43 -21.58 15.89 17.21
CA PRO A 43 -20.77 15.52 18.37
C PRO A 43 -21.38 14.39 19.23
N ARG A 44 -22.70 14.17 19.14
CA ARG A 44 -23.43 13.14 19.89
C ARG A 44 -23.45 11.76 19.22
N SER A 45 -23.05 11.64 17.96
CA SER A 45 -23.05 10.37 17.24
C SER A 45 -21.81 9.53 17.61
N LYS A 46 -22.02 8.31 18.08
CA LYS A 46 -20.93 7.38 18.41
C LYS A 46 -20.25 6.92 17.13
N LYS A 47 -19.15 7.58 16.75
CA LYS A 47 -18.33 7.18 15.60
C LYS A 47 -17.84 5.73 15.76
N THR A 48 -18.07 4.94 14.72
CA THR A 48 -17.64 3.55 14.57
C THR A 48 -16.33 3.43 13.79
N THR A 49 -15.87 4.53 13.22
CA THR A 49 -14.58 4.62 12.52
C THR A 49 -13.55 5.37 13.34
N ILE A 50 -12.29 5.11 13.05
CA ILE A 50 -11.14 5.90 13.46
C ILE A 50 -10.44 6.41 12.20
N ASN A 51 -10.03 7.67 12.20
CA ASN A 51 -9.46 8.34 11.04
C ASN A 51 -8.19 9.08 11.44
N HIS A 52 -7.21 9.10 10.54
CA HIS A 52 -6.02 9.93 10.63
C HIS A 52 -5.85 10.65 9.29
N GLY A 53 -5.63 11.94 9.34
CA GLY A 53 -5.45 12.76 8.14
C GLY A 53 -4.29 13.73 8.34
N VAL A 54 -3.41 13.81 7.35
CA VAL A 54 -2.32 14.79 7.32
C VAL A 54 -2.32 15.54 6.00
N CYS A 55 -1.86 16.79 6.05
CA CYS A 55 -1.56 17.61 4.89
C CYS A 55 -0.05 17.78 4.85
N ILE A 56 0.57 17.40 3.74
CA ILE A 56 2.01 17.56 3.53
C ILE A 56 2.19 18.67 2.52
N ASP A 57 3.04 19.65 2.84
CA ASP A 57 3.39 20.78 1.98
C ASP A 57 4.35 20.37 0.85
N HIS A 58 4.04 19.24 0.23
CA HIS A 58 4.71 18.69 -0.93
C HIS A 58 3.67 17.97 -1.80
N LYS A 59 3.76 18.17 -3.10
CA LYS A 59 2.87 17.54 -4.07
C LYS A 59 3.47 16.22 -4.55
N PHE A 60 2.90 15.10 -4.14
CA PHE A 60 3.24 13.81 -4.71
C PHE A 60 2.66 13.69 -6.14
N PRO A 61 3.38 13.13 -7.12
CA PRO A 61 2.91 12.96 -8.49
C PRO A 61 1.98 11.75 -8.66
N ILE A 62 1.34 11.31 -7.57
CA ILE A 62 0.48 10.14 -7.51
C ILE A 62 -0.80 10.47 -6.74
N ALA A 63 -1.92 10.00 -7.29
CA ALA A 63 -3.16 9.86 -6.57
C ALA A 63 -3.36 8.37 -6.23
N LEU A 64 -3.75 8.07 -5.01
CA LEU A 64 -3.95 6.71 -4.53
C LEU A 64 -5.30 6.63 -3.83
N CYS A 65 -6.08 5.59 -4.13
CA CYS A 65 -7.34 5.31 -3.45
C CYS A 65 -7.47 3.81 -3.32
N GLY A 66 -7.24 3.26 -2.13
CA GLY A 66 -7.27 1.82 -1.96
C GLY A 66 -7.61 1.38 -0.55
N TYR A 67 -7.72 0.08 -0.39
CA TYR A 67 -7.85 -0.56 0.91
C TYR A 67 -6.93 -1.77 0.99
N THR A 68 -6.47 -2.06 2.20
CA THR A 68 -5.68 -3.25 2.49
C THR A 68 -6.21 -3.94 3.74
N SER A 69 -6.08 -5.27 3.80
CA SER A 69 -6.48 -6.07 4.95
C SER A 69 -5.25 -6.46 5.75
N LEU A 70 -5.09 -5.88 6.94
CA LEU A 70 -3.96 -6.16 7.83
C LEU A 70 -4.35 -7.16 8.91
N ALA A 71 -3.63 -8.29 8.95
CA ALA A 71 -3.79 -9.29 9.99
C ALA A 71 -2.93 -8.94 11.22
N TYR A 72 -3.48 -9.09 12.42
CA TYR A 72 -2.76 -8.84 13.67
C TYR A 72 -3.28 -9.70 14.83
N GLY A 73 -2.43 -9.91 15.84
CA GLY A 73 -2.72 -10.77 16.99
C GLY A 73 -1.95 -12.10 16.93
N ASN A 74 -1.76 -12.74 18.09
CA ASN A 74 -0.98 -13.98 18.20
C ASN A 74 -1.90 -15.20 18.30
N ALA A 75 -2.69 -15.30 19.39
CA ALA A 75 -3.59 -16.43 19.64
C ALA A 75 -4.91 -16.36 18.85
N THR A 76 -5.37 -15.15 18.52
CA THR A 76 -6.56 -14.92 17.68
C THR A 76 -6.21 -13.89 16.64
N ILE A 77 -6.15 -14.32 15.38
CA ILE A 77 -5.87 -13.43 14.26
C ILE A 77 -7.11 -12.56 13.99
N LYS A 78 -6.95 -11.26 14.17
CA LYS A 78 -7.92 -10.25 13.76
C LYS A 78 -7.48 -9.64 12.43
N LYS A 79 -8.44 -9.22 11.61
CA LYS A 79 -8.17 -8.51 10.34
C LYS A 79 -8.74 -7.11 10.43
N MET A 80 -7.91 -6.11 10.16
CA MET A 80 -8.32 -4.71 10.06
C MET A 80 -8.35 -4.32 8.59
N LEU A 81 -9.49 -3.81 8.12
CA LEU A 81 -9.55 -3.12 6.84
C LEU A 81 -9.03 -1.70 7.04
N LEU A 82 -7.92 -1.36 6.36
CA LEU A 82 -7.34 -0.03 6.32
C LEU A 82 -7.64 0.60 4.96
N ILE A 83 -8.43 1.66 4.94
CA ILE A 83 -8.62 2.51 3.76
C ILE A 83 -7.54 3.59 3.77
N THR A 84 -6.87 3.78 2.64
CA THR A 84 -5.85 4.81 2.45
C THR A 84 -6.13 5.60 1.20
N ASN A 85 -6.07 6.93 1.30
CA ASN A 85 -6.15 7.84 0.18
C ASN A 85 -4.97 8.79 0.19
N VAL A 86 -4.36 9.03 -0.98
CA VAL A 86 -3.34 10.04 -1.22
C VAL A 86 -3.88 10.94 -2.32
N ILE A 87 -4.15 12.20 -2.01
CA ILE A 87 -4.84 13.15 -2.88
C ILE A 87 -3.91 14.34 -3.14
N PRO A 88 -3.26 14.40 -4.31
CA PRO A 88 -2.39 15.51 -4.65
C PRO A 88 -3.22 16.74 -5.01
N MET A 89 -2.96 17.85 -4.33
CA MET A 89 -3.59 19.15 -4.56
C MET A 89 -2.63 20.05 -5.34
N GLU A 90 -2.95 21.34 -5.46
CA GLU A 90 -2.08 22.30 -6.14
C GLU A 90 -0.73 22.46 -5.42
N ASN A 91 -0.75 22.69 -4.11
CA ASN A 91 0.44 23.02 -3.31
C ASN A 91 0.76 22.02 -2.19
N CYS A 92 -0.07 21.00 -2.01
CA CYS A 92 0.08 20.03 -0.94
C CYS A 92 -0.43 18.65 -1.38
N THR A 93 -0.26 17.66 -0.52
CA THR A 93 -0.91 16.35 -0.66
C THR A 93 -1.62 16.02 0.63
N TYR A 94 -2.89 15.65 0.52
CA TYR A 94 -3.62 15.09 1.65
C TYR A 94 -3.45 13.58 1.68
N ILE A 95 -3.18 13.05 2.87
CA ILE A 95 -3.15 11.61 3.12
C ILE A 95 -4.18 11.30 4.18
N PHE A 96 -5.10 10.37 3.88
CA PHE A 96 -6.15 9.95 4.79
C PHE A 96 -6.12 8.44 4.99
N CYS A 97 -6.09 8.02 6.25
CA CYS A 97 -6.19 6.64 6.67
C CYS A 97 -7.45 6.45 7.51
N SER A 98 -8.21 5.39 7.27
CA SER A 98 -9.44 5.07 8.01
C SER A 98 -9.58 3.59 8.31
N ALA A 99 -10.04 3.25 9.51
CA ALA A 99 -10.29 1.89 9.95
C ALA A 99 -11.47 1.80 10.92
N GLY A 100 -11.95 0.59 11.20
CA GLY A 100 -12.96 0.34 12.24
C GLY A 100 -12.40 0.67 13.63
N LYS A 101 -13.18 1.34 14.48
CA LYS A 101 -12.77 1.78 15.82
C LYS A 101 -12.42 0.62 16.75
N GLU A 102 -12.98 -0.56 16.51
CA GLU A 102 -12.62 -1.82 17.15
C GLU A 102 -11.15 -2.21 16.95
N HIS A 103 -10.47 -1.63 15.95
CA HIS A 103 -9.04 -1.82 15.66
C HIS A 103 -8.15 -0.67 16.14
N SER A 104 -8.69 0.30 16.87
CA SER A 104 -8.01 1.56 17.23
C SER A 104 -6.58 1.39 17.78
N LYS A 105 -6.33 0.42 18.67
CA LYS A 105 -4.97 0.18 19.21
C LYS A 105 -3.96 -0.20 18.12
N PHE A 106 -4.36 -1.05 17.18
CA PHE A 106 -3.48 -1.47 16.08
C PHE A 106 -3.36 -0.37 15.03
N PHE A 107 -4.46 0.34 14.74
CA PHE A 107 -4.45 1.50 13.85
C PHE A 107 -3.45 2.57 14.31
N HIS A 108 -3.48 2.98 15.59
CA HIS A 108 -2.52 3.97 16.09
C HIS A 108 -1.07 3.52 15.95
N LYS A 109 -0.75 2.24 16.19
CA LYS A 109 0.61 1.73 15.96
C LYS A 109 1.09 1.91 14.52
N ILE A 110 0.21 1.67 13.54
CA ILE A 110 0.52 1.90 12.12
C ILE A 110 0.75 3.39 11.85
N ILE A 111 -0.13 4.24 12.38
CA ILE A 111 0.00 5.70 12.23
C ILE A 111 1.29 6.20 12.87
N ASP A 112 1.55 5.85 14.13
CA ASP A 112 2.75 6.26 14.87
C ASP A 112 4.04 5.80 14.16
N PHE A 113 4.02 4.63 13.53
CA PHE A 113 5.18 4.11 12.80
C PHE A 113 5.43 4.82 11.46
N TYR A 114 4.39 5.01 10.64
CA TYR A 114 4.57 5.56 9.29
C TYR A 114 4.51 7.08 9.23
N PHE A 115 3.76 7.74 10.10
CA PHE A 115 3.52 9.18 10.07
C PHE A 115 4.44 9.97 11.01
N GLN A 116 5.52 9.36 11.50
CA GLN A 116 6.53 10.03 12.33
C GLN A 116 7.48 10.96 11.56
N SER A 117 7.68 10.73 10.26
CA SER A 117 8.61 11.51 9.44
C SER A 117 8.22 11.54 7.95
N PRO A 118 8.68 12.53 7.18
CA PRO A 118 8.46 12.55 5.73
C PRO A 118 9.02 11.31 5.00
N LEU A 119 10.16 10.75 5.46
CA LEU A 119 10.77 9.54 4.87
C LEU A 119 9.91 8.28 5.09
N THR A 120 9.36 8.13 6.29
CA THR A 120 8.48 7.01 6.62
C THR A 120 7.13 7.13 5.93
N ILE A 121 6.62 8.35 5.73
CA ILE A 121 5.41 8.60 4.93
C ILE A 121 5.66 8.25 3.46
N LEU A 122 6.77 8.70 2.88
CA LEU A 122 7.12 8.36 1.50
C LEU A 122 7.23 6.83 1.34
N SER A 123 7.90 6.16 2.27
CA SER A 123 8.02 4.69 2.25
C SER A 123 6.66 4.00 2.41
N PHE A 124 5.75 4.55 3.22
CA PHE A 124 4.37 4.08 3.32
C PHE A 124 3.63 4.17 1.99
N ILE A 125 3.73 5.31 1.29
CA ILE A 125 3.09 5.51 -0.03
C ILE A 125 3.63 4.50 -1.04
N GLU A 126 4.95 4.33 -1.10
CA GLU A 126 5.60 3.38 -2.02
C GLU A 126 5.22 1.93 -1.73
N SER A 127 5.27 1.50 -0.47
CA SER A 127 4.81 0.15 -0.07
C SER A 127 3.31 -0.04 -0.34
N PHE A 128 2.47 0.98 -0.11
CA PHE A 128 1.02 0.87 -0.37
C PHE A 128 0.74 0.74 -1.88
N MET A 129 1.45 1.51 -2.71
CA MET A 129 1.34 1.48 -4.17
C MET A 129 1.70 0.11 -4.76
N ILE A 130 2.66 -0.61 -4.18
CA ILE A 130 3.15 -1.86 -4.74
C ILE A 130 2.48 -3.08 -4.10
N HIS A 131 2.36 -3.11 -2.77
CA HIS A 131 1.98 -4.31 -2.02
C HIS A 131 0.53 -4.28 -1.50
N SER A 132 -0.27 -3.28 -1.84
CA SER A 132 -1.62 -3.16 -1.25
C SER A 132 -2.71 -2.61 -2.14
N SER A 133 -2.38 -1.84 -3.18
CA SER A 133 -3.41 -1.28 -4.05
C SER A 133 -2.90 -1.23 -5.48
N ASP A 134 -3.71 -1.70 -6.41
CA ASP A 134 -3.62 -1.44 -7.85
C ASP A 134 -4.38 -0.17 -8.26
N HIS A 135 -5.20 0.38 -7.36
CA HIS A 135 -5.95 1.62 -7.55
C HIS A 135 -5.11 2.87 -7.24
N TRP A 136 -4.11 3.13 -8.08
CA TRP A 136 -3.34 4.37 -8.07
C TRP A 136 -3.13 4.92 -9.48
N TYR A 137 -2.91 6.22 -9.55
CA TYR A 137 -2.77 6.99 -10.78
C TYR A 137 -1.56 7.90 -10.66
N ILE A 138 -0.57 7.66 -11.51
CA ILE A 138 0.64 8.49 -11.57
C ILE A 138 0.54 9.46 -12.74
N LYS A 139 1.08 10.68 -12.59
CA LYS A 139 1.12 11.65 -13.70
C LYS A 139 1.90 11.03 -14.87
N PRO A 140 1.35 10.98 -16.11
CA PRO A 140 2.04 10.34 -17.24
C PRO A 140 3.42 10.93 -17.54
N SER A 141 3.57 12.26 -17.42
CA SER A 141 4.88 12.90 -17.60
C SER A 141 5.92 12.45 -16.59
N TYR A 142 5.49 12.09 -15.38
CA TYR A 142 6.38 11.62 -14.32
C TYR A 142 6.72 10.14 -14.53
N TRP A 143 5.74 9.30 -14.86
CA TRP A 143 5.98 7.90 -15.25
C TRP A 143 6.94 7.78 -16.44
N ASN A 144 6.73 8.60 -17.48
CA ASN A 144 7.57 8.61 -18.68
C ASN A 144 8.98 9.16 -18.43
N SER A 145 9.23 9.81 -17.28
CA SER A 145 10.57 10.24 -16.90
C SER A 145 11.42 9.10 -16.33
N PHE A 146 10.80 7.99 -15.94
CA PHE A 146 11.51 6.83 -15.42
C PHE A 146 12.29 6.11 -16.52
N SER A 147 13.41 5.49 -16.15
CA SER A 147 14.07 4.56 -17.05
C SER A 147 13.18 3.35 -17.32
N LYS A 148 13.34 2.72 -18.49
CA LYS A 148 12.59 1.51 -18.85
C LYS A 148 12.73 0.41 -17.79
N ILE A 149 13.96 0.21 -17.30
CA ILE A 149 14.27 -0.76 -16.23
C ILE A 149 13.46 -0.47 -14.96
N LYS A 150 13.32 0.81 -14.57
CA LYS A 150 12.54 1.19 -13.38
C LYS A 150 11.04 0.92 -13.58
N GLN A 151 10.51 1.20 -14.76
CA GLN A 151 9.12 0.90 -15.08
C GLN A 151 8.85 -0.62 -15.03
N GLU A 152 9.72 -1.42 -15.65
CA GLU A 152 9.64 -2.88 -15.63
C GLU A 152 9.73 -3.44 -14.20
N MET A 153 10.65 -2.92 -13.37
CA MET A 153 10.78 -3.29 -11.96
C MET A 153 9.49 -3.01 -11.18
N ILE A 154 8.92 -1.82 -11.31
CA ILE A 154 7.69 -1.44 -10.62
C ILE A 154 6.54 -2.39 -11.02
N LEU A 155 6.39 -2.66 -12.32
CA LEU A 155 5.35 -3.54 -12.83
C LEU A 155 5.52 -4.99 -12.36
N ALA A 156 6.76 -5.49 -12.34
CA ALA A 156 7.05 -6.83 -11.84
C ALA A 156 6.77 -6.96 -10.34
N GLU A 157 7.10 -5.94 -9.54
CA GLU A 157 6.93 -5.99 -8.09
C GLU A 157 5.46 -5.92 -7.66
N ILE A 158 4.57 -5.31 -8.46
CA ILE A 158 3.12 -5.35 -8.22
C ILE A 158 2.57 -6.79 -8.27
N LEU A 159 3.23 -7.66 -9.05
CA LEU A 159 2.88 -9.08 -9.13
C LEU A 159 3.48 -9.91 -7.99
N ASN A 160 4.29 -9.30 -7.12
CA ASN A 160 4.87 -9.97 -5.97
C ASN A 160 3.87 -10.05 -4.81
N VAL A 161 3.27 -11.22 -4.70
CA VAL A 161 2.17 -11.55 -3.76
C VAL A 161 2.65 -12.03 -2.39
N ASP A 162 3.95 -12.26 -2.24
CA ASP A 162 4.56 -12.73 -0.99
C ASP A 162 4.91 -11.58 -0.04
N LYS A 163 4.83 -10.34 -0.52
CA LYS A 163 5.10 -9.14 0.27
C LYS A 163 3.81 -8.47 0.75
N LEU A 164 3.87 -7.98 1.98
CA LEU A 164 2.85 -7.21 2.67
C LEU A 164 3.23 -5.73 2.66
N ILE A 165 2.27 -4.84 2.94
CA ILE A 165 2.55 -3.41 3.12
C ILE A 165 3.53 -3.12 4.25
N THR A 166 3.57 -3.99 5.26
CA THR A 166 4.49 -3.88 6.39
C THR A 166 5.91 -4.25 6.00
N ASP A 167 6.08 -4.92 4.86
CA ASP A 167 7.39 -5.23 4.34
C ASP A 167 7.99 -3.97 3.72
N GLU A 168 9.29 -3.83 3.94
CA GLU A 168 10.02 -2.69 3.45
C GLU A 168 10.18 -2.77 1.94
N PHE A 169 9.76 -1.70 1.25
CA PHE A 169 10.09 -1.50 -0.14
C PHE A 169 11.56 -1.05 -0.27
N GLU A 170 12.39 -1.90 -0.88
CA GLU A 170 13.86 -1.77 -0.93
C GLU A 170 14.37 -0.73 -1.94
N TYR A 171 13.46 -0.24 -2.78
CA TYR A 171 13.74 0.70 -3.85
C TYR A 171 13.03 2.03 -3.58
N SER A 172 13.39 3.05 -4.34
CA SER A 172 12.68 4.33 -4.36
C SER A 172 11.91 4.44 -5.66
N ILE A 173 10.61 4.77 -5.58
CA ILE A 173 9.78 5.09 -6.74
C ILE A 173 9.90 6.58 -7.04
N PHE A 174 9.83 7.41 -6.00
CA PHE A 174 9.85 8.87 -6.11
C PHE A 174 11.22 9.45 -5.75
N ASP A 175 12.22 9.22 -6.62
CA ASP A 175 13.64 9.50 -6.32
C ASP A 175 13.94 10.98 -6.07
N ASP A 176 13.34 11.87 -6.84
CA ASP A 176 13.47 13.31 -6.66
C ASP A 176 12.88 13.76 -5.33
N ILE A 177 11.70 13.28 -4.96
CA ILE A 177 11.07 13.56 -3.66
C ILE A 177 11.93 13.04 -2.52
N ARG A 178 12.41 11.80 -2.62
CA ARG A 178 13.29 11.19 -1.62
C ARG A 178 14.57 12.00 -1.43
N LYS A 179 15.20 12.43 -2.54
CA LYS A 179 16.38 13.30 -2.51
C LYS A 179 16.08 14.64 -1.84
N CYS A 180 14.95 15.27 -2.14
CA CYS A 180 14.53 16.52 -1.50
C CYS A 180 14.35 16.34 0.01
N ILE A 181 13.65 15.28 0.45
CA ILE A 181 13.45 15.01 1.88
C ILE A 181 14.78 14.78 2.58
N LEU A 182 15.68 13.97 2.00
CA LEU A 182 16.99 13.69 2.57
C LEU A 182 17.84 14.97 2.67
N PHE A 183 17.80 15.82 1.65
CA PHE A 183 18.52 17.09 1.65
C PHE A 183 18.06 18.01 2.78
N GLU A 184 16.74 18.19 2.95
CA GLU A 184 16.21 19.01 4.05
C GLU A 184 16.51 18.38 5.41
N TYR A 185 16.40 17.05 5.53
CA TYR A 185 16.74 16.34 6.77
C TYR A 185 18.20 16.56 7.18
N GLU A 186 19.14 16.43 6.24
CA GLU A 186 20.57 16.66 6.50
C GLU A 186 20.90 18.11 6.82
N LYS A 187 20.27 19.06 6.12
CA LYS A 187 20.45 20.50 6.36
C LYS A 187 20.00 20.94 7.74
N HIS A 188 18.95 20.33 8.28
CA HIS A 188 18.32 20.69 9.55
C HIS A 188 18.76 19.81 10.72
N THR A 189 19.69 18.87 10.50
CA THR A 189 20.28 18.02 11.55
C THR A 189 21.68 18.54 11.90
N GLU A 190 21.79 19.33 12.97
CA GLU A 190 23.06 19.93 13.41
C GLU A 190 24.11 18.88 13.83
N GLN A 191 23.66 17.77 14.44
CA GLN A 191 24.47 16.61 14.78
C GLN A 191 23.67 15.34 14.52
N PHE A 192 24.16 14.51 13.61
CA PHE A 192 23.59 13.20 13.35
C PHE A 192 23.87 12.26 14.52
N SER A 193 22.83 11.69 15.12
CA SER A 193 23.00 10.50 15.94
C SER A 193 23.41 9.29 15.08
N GLU A 194 23.87 8.22 15.71
CA GLU A 194 24.11 6.95 14.99
C GLU A 194 22.84 6.43 14.31
N ALA A 195 21.67 6.63 14.96
CA ALA A 195 20.37 6.24 14.42
C ALA A 195 20.02 7.06 13.17
N ASP A 196 20.22 8.39 13.20
CA ASP A 196 19.97 9.26 12.05
C ASP A 196 20.89 8.91 10.88
N THR A 197 22.15 8.61 11.18
CA THR A 197 23.16 8.19 10.18
C THR A 197 22.73 6.88 9.53
N PHE A 198 22.25 5.93 10.32
CA PHE A 198 21.73 4.66 9.82
C PHE A 198 20.50 4.88 8.92
N ILE A 199 19.54 5.70 9.34
CA ILE A 199 18.32 6.00 8.57
C ILE A 199 18.69 6.67 7.24
N VAL A 200 19.53 7.71 7.25
CA VAL A 200 19.93 8.41 6.02
C VAL A 200 20.66 7.47 5.07
N LYS A 201 21.60 6.67 5.58
CA LYS A 201 22.31 5.68 4.77
C LYS A 201 21.34 4.67 4.15
N LYS A 202 20.41 4.16 4.94
CA LYS A 202 19.38 3.21 4.52
C LYS A 202 18.49 3.79 3.42
N GLU A 203 17.95 4.99 3.61
CA GLU A 203 17.08 5.64 2.62
C GLU A 203 17.85 6.09 1.37
N ARG A 204 19.14 6.45 1.48
CA ARG A 204 20.02 6.69 0.32
C ARG A 204 20.27 5.42 -0.49
N ASN A 205 20.42 4.26 0.16
CA ASN A 205 20.61 2.99 -0.56
C ASN A 205 19.42 2.68 -1.50
N LYS A 206 18.19 3.03 -1.11
CA LYS A 206 16.99 2.85 -1.95
C LYS A 206 17.08 3.58 -3.31
N LEU A 207 17.79 4.71 -3.37
CA LEU A 207 18.02 5.47 -4.60
C LEU A 207 18.97 4.77 -5.59
N THR A 208 19.76 3.81 -5.13
CA THR A 208 20.80 3.15 -5.95
C THR A 208 20.49 1.69 -6.26
N ASN A 209 19.58 1.07 -5.49
CA ASN A 209 19.25 -0.35 -5.60
C ASN A 209 18.61 -0.73 -6.93
N ILE A 210 17.97 0.18 -7.66
CA ILE A 210 17.39 -0.11 -8.99
C ILE A 210 18.43 -0.67 -9.96
N SER A 211 19.70 -0.28 -9.83
CA SER A 211 20.78 -0.80 -10.69
C SER A 211 21.06 -2.30 -10.49
N LYS A 212 20.56 -2.89 -9.40
CA LYS A 212 20.68 -4.32 -9.08
C LYS A 212 19.47 -5.13 -9.56
N TYR A 213 18.40 -4.48 -10.00
CA TYR A 213 17.23 -5.18 -10.51
C TYR A 213 17.57 -5.91 -11.81
N THR A 214 17.24 -7.20 -11.85
CA THR A 214 17.30 -8.01 -13.07
C THR A 214 15.87 -8.25 -13.55
N PRO A 215 15.51 -7.80 -14.77
CA PRO A 215 14.18 -8.05 -15.32
C PRO A 215 13.82 -9.53 -15.30
N LEU A 216 12.58 -9.81 -14.90
CA LEU A 216 12.03 -11.16 -15.00
C LEU A 216 11.87 -11.53 -16.48
N THR A 217 12.19 -12.78 -16.82
CA THR A 217 11.82 -13.34 -18.12
C THR A 217 10.31 -13.55 -18.18
N GLU A 218 9.76 -13.69 -19.39
CA GLU A 218 8.35 -14.02 -19.59
C GLU A 218 7.95 -15.33 -18.87
N ASP A 219 8.79 -16.36 -18.95
CA ASP A 219 8.59 -17.63 -18.23
C ASP A 219 8.54 -17.42 -16.71
N GLN A 220 9.40 -16.56 -16.15
CA GLN A 220 9.39 -16.26 -14.72
C GLN A 220 8.13 -15.49 -14.30
N LEU A 221 7.60 -14.61 -15.16
CA LEU A 221 6.34 -13.92 -14.93
C LEU A 221 5.16 -14.91 -14.95
N ILE A 222 5.12 -15.81 -15.93
CA ILE A 222 4.09 -16.86 -16.03
C ILE A 222 4.13 -17.76 -14.80
N ASP A 223 5.31 -18.26 -14.42
CA ASP A 223 5.50 -19.09 -13.23
C ASP A 223 4.99 -18.40 -11.95
N ASN A 224 5.24 -17.10 -11.79
CA ASN A 224 4.78 -16.35 -10.63
C ASN A 224 3.25 -16.20 -10.61
N ILE A 225 2.63 -15.93 -11.76
CA ILE A 225 1.17 -15.86 -11.90
C ILE A 225 0.54 -17.23 -11.59
N GLU A 226 1.09 -18.30 -12.14
CA GLU A 226 0.60 -19.66 -11.91
C GLU A 226 0.71 -20.05 -10.43
N LYS A 227 1.86 -19.81 -9.80
CA LYS A 227 2.06 -20.05 -8.35
C LYS A 227 1.03 -19.30 -7.52
N TYR A 228 0.77 -18.02 -7.84
CA TYR A 228 -0.24 -17.24 -7.12
C TYR A 228 -1.61 -17.89 -7.19
N TRP A 229 -2.06 -18.25 -8.40
CA TRP A 229 -3.37 -18.86 -8.59
C TRP A 229 -3.46 -20.25 -7.95
N ILE A 230 -2.44 -21.08 -8.09
CA ILE A 230 -2.38 -22.40 -7.44
C ILE A 230 -2.49 -22.26 -5.93
N ASN A 231 -1.69 -21.40 -5.30
CA ASN A 231 -1.73 -21.17 -3.85
C ASN A 231 -3.08 -20.62 -3.39
N LYS A 232 -3.68 -19.73 -4.19
CA LYS A 232 -5.00 -19.15 -3.88
C LYS A 232 -6.11 -20.19 -4.01
N PHE A 233 -6.08 -21.06 -5.02
CA PHE A 233 -7.10 -22.10 -5.24
C PHE A 233 -6.94 -23.29 -4.29
N GLN A 234 -5.73 -23.62 -3.85
CA GLN A 234 -5.50 -24.67 -2.84
C GLN A 234 -6.11 -24.33 -1.48
N LYS A 235 -6.23 -23.04 -1.12
CA LYS A 235 -6.90 -22.59 0.12
C LYS A 235 -8.42 -22.82 0.12
N TYR A 236 -9.03 -23.18 -1.01
CA TYR A 236 -10.46 -23.45 -1.15
C TYR A 236 -10.78 -24.95 -1.36
N LYS A 237 -9.79 -25.84 -1.17
CA LYS A 237 -10.00 -27.29 -1.01
C LYS A 237 -10.04 -27.64 0.47
#